data_AF-A0A7W6PID6-F1
#
_entry.id   AF-A0A7W6PID6-F1
#
_cell.length_a   1.000
_cell.length_b   1.000
_cell.length_c   1.000
_cell.angle_alpha   90.00
_cell.angle_beta   90.00
_cell.angle_gamma   90.00
#
_symmetry.space_group_name_H-M   'P 1'
#
loop_
_entity.id
_entity.type
_entity.pdbx_description
1 polymer ?
#
loop_
_entity_poly.entity_id
_entity_poly.type
_entity_poly.pdbx_seq_one_letter_code
_entity_poly.pdbx_strand_id
1 'polypeptide(L)'
;MFNFLKIMYFLTAGVIFILLCACKQEVVPEAVAGLPSQPQNSKLGVTKGVSQTGNSEEITRDQQRVAREQDELLEKALNNDAQQQRGELAKAVKLRSSYAQCVKDSDAVMPALMDCNNEEYEYQDARLNRAYSRLLDNLSAGDKAALKQEERDWIKKRDALCQSGGSLGGGQAEELEDSSCELNATAKRAEELENR
;
A
#
# COMPACT_ATOMS: atom_id res chain seq x y z
N MET A 1 1.24 -18.88 29.82
CA MET A 1 2.52 -18.67 29.11
C MET A 1 2.14 -18.13 27.74
N PHE A 2 2.24 -16.84 27.40
CA PHE A 2 3.31 -15.88 27.54
C PHE A 2 2.68 -14.48 27.56
N ASN A 3 2.92 -13.66 28.59
CA ASN A 3 2.53 -12.25 28.57
C ASN A 3 3.29 -11.41 29.62
N PHE A 4 4.63 -11.48 29.64
CA PHE A 4 5.45 -10.77 30.64
C PHE A 4 6.86 -10.37 30.16
N LEU A 5 7.04 -9.94 28.91
CA LEU A 5 8.38 -9.50 28.48
C LEU A 5 8.36 -8.32 27.50
N LYS A 6 7.89 -7.16 27.96
CA LYS A 6 8.14 -5.87 27.30
C LYS A 6 8.46 -4.71 28.25
N ILE A 7 8.76 -4.99 29.52
CA ILE A 7 9.05 -3.95 30.53
C ILE A 7 10.35 -4.32 31.26
N MET A 8 11.48 -4.06 30.61
CA MET A 8 12.82 -3.91 31.21
C MET A 8 13.84 -4.06 30.09
N TYR A 9 14.18 -3.00 29.38
CA TYR A 9 15.55 -2.84 28.87
C TYR A 9 15.73 -1.38 28.41
N PHE A 10 16.73 -0.73 29.02
CA PHE A 10 17.36 0.54 28.64
C PHE A 10 16.69 1.85 29.08
N LEU A 11 16.47 2.00 30.38
CA LEU A 11 16.78 3.24 31.10
C LEU A 11 18.15 3.05 31.80
N THR A 12 19.21 3.64 31.24
CA THR A 12 20.39 4.24 31.93
C THR A 12 21.59 4.27 30.99
N ALA A 13 21.79 5.40 30.32
CA ALA A 13 23.12 5.94 30.01
C ALA A 13 22.92 7.41 29.59
N GLY A 14 22.79 8.28 30.59
CA GLY A 14 23.13 9.69 30.38
C GLY A 14 24.66 9.78 30.25
N VAL A 15 25.12 10.61 29.31
CA VAL A 15 26.16 11.65 29.48
C VAL A 15 26.39 12.28 28.10
N ILE A 16 25.86 13.50 27.95
CA ILE A 16 26.56 14.69 27.44
C ILE A 16 27.60 14.43 26.34
N PHE A 17 27.27 14.80 25.11
CA PHE A 17 28.18 15.58 24.28
C PHE A 17 27.35 16.55 23.43
N ILE A 18 27.11 17.72 24.01
CA ILE A 18 26.76 18.93 23.25
C ILE A 18 28.02 19.29 22.48
N LEU A 19 28.00 19.11 21.16
CA LEU A 19 28.93 19.79 20.27
C LEU A 19 28.15 20.42 19.12
N LEU A 20 27.72 21.65 19.40
CA LEU A 20 27.56 22.69 18.39
C LEU A 20 28.90 22.84 17.66
N CYS A 21 28.96 22.48 16.38
CA CYS A 21 29.98 22.99 15.49
C CYS A 21 29.25 23.78 14.40
N ALA A 22 29.22 25.09 14.61
CA ALA A 22 28.83 26.06 13.60
C ALA A 22 29.87 26.08 12.47
N CYS A 23 29.36 26.23 11.24
CA CYS A 23 29.98 26.80 10.04
C CYS A 23 31.48 26.62 9.83
N LYS A 24 31.84 25.84 8.79
CA LYS A 24 33.03 26.14 7.99
C LYS A 24 32.66 26.26 6.52
N GLN A 25 32.23 27.46 6.16
CA GLN A 25 32.27 28.01 4.82
C GLN A 25 33.76 28.23 4.49
N GLU A 26 34.30 27.54 3.50
CA GLU A 26 35.59 27.95 2.95
C GLU A 26 35.36 29.17 2.05
N VAL A 27 35.82 30.31 2.56
CA VAL A 27 35.88 31.60 1.86
C VAL A 27 37.23 31.66 1.15
N VAL A 28 37.21 31.81 -0.17
CA VAL A 28 38.40 32.12 -0.98
C VAL A 28 38.27 33.58 -1.45
N PRO A 29 39.34 34.40 -1.37
CA PRO A 29 39.21 35.85 -1.36
C PRO A 29 39.01 36.47 -2.74
N GLU A 30 38.20 37.53 -2.72
CA GLU A 30 37.94 38.47 -3.79
C GLU A 30 39.16 39.40 -3.96
N ALA A 31 39.80 39.36 -5.13
CA ALA A 31 40.74 40.37 -5.57
C ALA A 31 40.06 41.22 -6.66
N VAL A 32 39.64 42.42 -6.27
CA VAL A 32 39.00 43.41 -7.13
C VAL A 32 40.08 44.22 -7.85
N ALA A 33 40.02 44.28 -9.18
CA ALA A 33 40.65 45.35 -9.95
C ALA A 33 39.89 45.62 -11.26
N GLY A 34 39.14 46.72 -11.26
CA GLY A 34 39.03 47.68 -12.37
C GLY A 34 38.43 47.22 -13.70
N LEU A 35 37.17 47.61 -13.91
CA LEU A 35 36.58 47.82 -15.24
C LEU A 35 37.38 48.84 -16.07
N PRO A 36 37.40 48.68 -17.40
CA PRO A 36 36.81 49.73 -18.23
C PRO A 36 35.85 49.19 -19.30
N SER A 37 34.69 49.86 -19.35
CA SER A 37 33.73 50.10 -20.44
C SER A 37 33.69 49.19 -21.69
N GLN A 38 32.48 48.65 -21.89
CA GLN A 38 31.81 48.13 -23.11
C GLN A 38 32.38 48.50 -24.49
N PRO A 39 32.19 47.60 -25.47
CA PRO A 39 31.08 47.78 -26.40
C PRO A 39 30.18 46.54 -26.52
N GLN A 40 28.87 46.77 -26.53
CA GLN A 40 27.89 45.77 -26.93
C GLN A 40 28.00 45.53 -28.44
N ASN A 41 28.51 44.37 -28.83
CA ASN A 41 27.94 43.66 -29.96
C ASN A 41 28.38 42.19 -29.96
N SER A 42 27.44 41.29 -29.75
CA SER A 42 27.56 39.90 -30.16
C SER A 42 26.17 39.39 -30.47
N LYS A 43 25.73 39.76 -31.67
CA LYS A 43 24.72 39.03 -32.43
C LYS A 43 25.32 37.65 -32.72
N LEU A 44 24.99 36.66 -31.90
CA LEU A 44 25.17 35.25 -32.25
C LEU A 44 23.79 34.59 -32.24
N GLY A 45 23.44 34.05 -33.40
CA GLY A 45 22.10 33.67 -33.78
C GLY A 45 21.47 32.69 -32.82
N VAL A 46 20.19 32.93 -32.55
CA VAL A 46 19.22 31.93 -32.15
C VAL A 46 19.38 30.74 -33.11
N THR A 47 20.11 29.72 -32.69
CA THR A 47 20.19 28.46 -33.42
C THR A 47 18.83 27.81 -33.32
N LYS A 48 18.11 27.86 -34.45
CA LYS A 48 17.00 27.00 -34.86
C LYS A 48 16.30 26.25 -33.73
N GLY A 49 15.07 26.68 -33.45
CA GLY A 49 14.10 25.85 -32.75
C GLY A 49 14.11 24.44 -33.34
N VAL A 50 14.01 23.46 -32.46
CA VAL A 50 13.56 22.13 -32.86
C VAL A 50 12.24 22.35 -33.57
N SER A 51 12.24 22.14 -34.88
CA SER A 51 11.06 22.19 -35.72
C SER A 51 10.20 20.98 -35.34
N GLN A 52 9.42 21.10 -34.26
CA GLN A 52 8.25 20.27 -34.06
C GLN A 52 7.17 20.78 -35.03
N THR A 53 7.31 20.42 -36.30
CA THR A 53 6.17 20.32 -37.20
C THR A 53 5.50 18.97 -36.96
N GLY A 54 4.94 18.80 -35.76
CA GLY A 54 3.80 17.92 -35.51
C GLY A 54 2.63 18.87 -35.32
N ASN A 55 1.62 18.79 -36.18
CA ASN A 55 0.50 19.73 -36.17
C ASN A 55 -0.14 19.72 -34.77
N SER A 56 -0.60 20.86 -34.22
CA SER A 56 -1.27 20.88 -32.88
C SER A 56 -2.43 19.88 -32.79
N GLU A 57 -3.03 19.56 -33.94
CA GLU A 57 -4.05 18.53 -34.14
C GLU A 57 -3.52 17.09 -34.03
N GLU A 58 -2.26 16.84 -34.36
CA GLU A 58 -1.58 15.54 -34.18
C GLU A 58 -1.25 15.28 -32.72
N ILE A 59 -0.69 16.28 -32.01
CA ILE A 59 -0.45 16.20 -30.56
C ILE A 59 -1.77 15.95 -29.81
N THR A 60 -2.85 16.63 -30.22
CA THR A 60 -4.19 16.42 -29.64
C THR A 60 -4.72 15.01 -29.93
N ARG A 61 -4.54 14.49 -31.15
CA ARG A 61 -4.95 13.12 -31.51
C ARG A 61 -4.17 12.05 -30.75
N ASP A 62 -2.88 12.28 -30.52
CA ASP A 62 -2.05 11.38 -29.73
C ASP A 62 -2.45 11.40 -28.25
N GLN A 63 -2.68 12.57 -27.67
CA GLN A 63 -3.23 12.69 -26.32
C GLN A 63 -4.57 11.96 -26.18
N GLN A 64 -5.48 12.12 -27.14
CA GLN A 64 -6.75 11.41 -27.15
C GLN A 64 -6.60 9.89 -27.30
N ARG A 65 -5.60 9.43 -28.06
CA ARG A 65 -5.30 8.00 -28.17
C ARG A 65 -4.80 7.44 -26.84
N VAL A 66 -3.85 8.11 -26.20
CA VAL A 66 -3.35 7.70 -24.89
C VAL A 66 -4.47 7.68 -23.85
N ALA A 67 -5.35 8.69 -23.85
CA ALA A 67 -6.50 8.71 -22.95
C ALA A 67 -7.42 7.49 -23.17
N ARG A 68 -7.74 7.14 -24.42
CA ARG A 68 -8.54 5.94 -24.72
C ARG A 68 -7.86 4.64 -24.30
N GLU A 69 -6.55 4.51 -24.54
CA GLU A 69 -5.78 3.35 -24.10
C GLU A 69 -5.77 3.23 -22.57
N GLN A 70 -5.66 4.36 -21.86
CA GLN A 70 -5.76 4.39 -20.40
C GLN A 70 -7.16 3.99 -19.91
N ASP A 71 -8.22 4.50 -20.55
CA ASP A 71 -9.61 4.14 -20.21
C ASP A 71 -9.87 2.64 -20.41
N GLU A 72 -9.40 2.07 -21.53
CA GLU A 72 -9.54 0.63 -21.81
C GLU A 72 -8.78 -0.23 -20.77
N LEU A 73 -7.55 0.18 -20.41
CA LEU A 73 -6.77 -0.50 -19.38
C LEU A 73 -7.45 -0.42 -18.00
N LEU A 74 -8.02 0.73 -17.66
CA LEU A 74 -8.75 0.92 -16.42
C LEU A 74 -10.01 0.03 -16.37
N GLU A 75 -10.82 0.01 -17.42
CA GLU A 75 -12.00 -0.85 -17.50
C GLU A 75 -11.63 -2.34 -17.36
N LYS A 76 -10.54 -2.75 -18.00
CA LYS A 76 -10.04 -4.13 -17.90
C LYS A 76 -9.52 -4.47 -16.50
N ALA A 77 -8.86 -3.53 -15.82
CA ALA A 77 -8.36 -3.73 -14.47
C ALA A 77 -9.52 -3.85 -13.46
N LEU A 78 -10.55 -3.02 -13.60
CA LEU A 78 -11.68 -2.98 -12.66
C LEU A 78 -12.68 -4.13 -12.85
N ASN A 79 -12.89 -4.59 -14.09
CA ASN A 79 -13.95 -5.56 -14.41
C ASN A 79 -13.48 -7.01 -14.56
N ASN A 80 -12.28 -7.34 -14.12
CA ASN A 80 -11.76 -8.71 -14.21
C ASN A 80 -12.37 -9.64 -13.15
N ASP A 81 -12.26 -10.95 -13.38
CA ASP A 81 -12.82 -11.99 -12.52
C ASP A 81 -12.29 -11.93 -11.07
N ALA A 82 -11.04 -11.54 -10.87
CA ALA A 82 -10.46 -11.43 -9.52
C ALA A 82 -11.10 -10.25 -8.74
N GLN A 83 -11.29 -9.09 -9.37
CA GLN A 83 -11.98 -7.95 -8.76
C GLN A 83 -13.45 -8.26 -8.47
N GLN A 84 -14.14 -8.96 -9.37
CA GLN A 84 -15.49 -9.44 -9.11
C GLN A 84 -15.53 -10.37 -7.89
N GLN A 85 -14.60 -11.33 -7.79
CA GLN A 85 -14.50 -12.23 -6.63
C GLN A 85 -14.22 -11.48 -5.33
N ARG A 86 -13.32 -10.49 -5.34
CA ARG A 86 -13.03 -9.62 -4.19
C ARG A 86 -14.27 -8.84 -3.75
N GLY A 87 -15.02 -8.28 -4.70
CA GLY A 87 -16.26 -7.57 -4.43
C GLY A 87 -17.37 -8.44 -3.85
N GLU A 88 -17.56 -9.65 -4.39
CA GLU A 88 -18.54 -10.61 -3.83
C GLU A 88 -18.14 -11.09 -2.43
N LEU A 89 -16.85 -11.32 -2.20
CA LEU A 89 -16.32 -11.63 -0.87
C LEU A 89 -16.60 -10.51 0.14
N ALA A 90 -16.37 -9.25 -0.23
CA ALA A 90 -16.64 -8.09 0.63
C ALA A 90 -18.14 -7.99 0.99
N LYS A 91 -19.04 -8.26 0.03
CA LYS A 91 -20.50 -8.27 0.28
C LYS A 91 -20.93 -9.39 1.23
N ALA A 92 -20.22 -10.52 1.23
CA ALA A 92 -20.60 -11.72 1.96
C ALA A 92 -20.23 -11.69 3.45
N VAL A 93 -19.44 -10.71 3.89
CA VAL A 93 -18.92 -10.66 5.27
C VAL A 93 -19.54 -9.54 6.08
N LYS A 94 -19.61 -9.76 7.40
CA LYS A 94 -20.00 -8.75 8.37
C LYS A 94 -18.83 -8.49 9.30
N LEU A 95 -18.32 -7.26 9.24
CA LEU A 95 -17.24 -6.79 10.09
C LEU A 95 -17.80 -6.10 11.34
N ARG A 96 -16.95 -5.87 12.35
CA ARG A 96 -17.38 -5.19 13.57
C ARG A 96 -17.85 -3.75 13.27
N SER A 97 -18.80 -3.25 14.05
CA SER A 97 -19.21 -1.84 13.97
C SER A 97 -18.06 -0.88 14.27
N SER A 98 -17.08 -1.28 15.09
CA SER A 98 -15.86 -0.51 15.35
C SER A 98 -15.01 -0.31 14.09
N TYR A 99 -14.95 -1.28 13.18
CA TYR A 99 -14.27 -1.13 11.90
C TYR A 99 -14.96 -0.06 11.04
N ALA A 100 -16.29 -0.12 10.91
CA ALA A 100 -17.05 0.87 10.15
C ALA A 100 -16.88 2.30 10.73
N GLN A 101 -16.82 2.43 12.06
CA GLN A 101 -16.55 3.70 12.72
C GLN A 101 -15.12 4.19 12.47
N CYS A 102 -14.12 3.30 12.55
CA CYS A 102 -12.72 3.62 12.24
C CYS A 102 -12.57 4.14 10.81
N VAL A 103 -13.13 3.42 9.82
CA VAL A 103 -13.10 3.83 8.41
C VAL A 103 -13.75 5.21 8.23
N LYS A 104 -14.88 5.46 8.91
CA LYS A 104 -15.55 6.77 8.87
C LYS A 104 -14.68 7.89 9.46
N ASP A 105 -14.01 7.63 10.58
CA ASP A 105 -13.18 8.61 11.30
C ASP A 105 -11.79 8.80 10.67
N SER A 106 -11.42 7.96 9.71
CA SER A 106 -10.16 8.05 8.98
C SER A 106 -10.05 9.28 8.07
N ASP A 107 -11.17 9.92 7.73
CA ASP A 107 -11.25 11.00 6.73
C ASP A 107 -10.56 10.64 5.39
N ALA A 108 -10.61 9.36 5.00
CA ALA A 108 -9.94 8.81 3.83
C ALA A 108 -8.41 8.99 3.80
N VAL A 109 -7.79 9.22 4.96
CA VAL A 109 -6.34 9.27 5.11
C VAL A 109 -5.79 7.84 5.06
N MET A 110 -4.94 7.57 4.06
CA MET A 110 -4.49 6.21 3.75
C MET A 110 -3.84 5.46 4.93
N PRO A 111 -2.87 6.04 5.68
CA PRO A 111 -2.35 5.38 6.86
C PRO A 111 -3.43 5.00 7.89
N ALA A 112 -4.42 5.86 8.11
CA ALA A 112 -5.51 5.60 9.05
C ALA A 112 -6.44 4.48 8.54
N LEU A 113 -6.75 4.44 7.24
CA LEU A 113 -7.49 3.34 6.63
C LEU A 113 -6.75 1.99 6.79
N MET A 114 -5.44 1.99 6.56
CA MET A 114 -4.61 0.80 6.75
C MET A 114 -4.60 0.35 8.21
N ASP A 115 -4.54 1.28 9.17
CA ASP A 115 -4.66 0.95 10.60
C ASP A 115 -6.02 0.31 10.93
N CYS A 116 -7.12 0.83 10.37
CA CYS A 116 -8.45 0.23 10.52
C CYS A 116 -8.49 -1.22 9.98
N ASN A 117 -7.91 -1.45 8.79
CA ASN A 117 -7.82 -2.78 8.20
C ASN A 117 -7.00 -3.73 9.07
N ASN A 118 -5.84 -3.28 9.55
CA ASN A 118 -4.96 -4.10 10.38
C ASN A 118 -5.64 -4.49 11.70
N GLU A 119 -6.27 -3.55 12.39
CA GLU A 119 -6.97 -3.85 13.65
C GLU A 119 -8.12 -4.85 13.46
N GLU A 120 -8.92 -4.69 12.40
CA GLU A 120 -10.00 -5.62 12.09
C GLU A 120 -9.47 -6.98 11.62
N TYR A 121 -8.42 -7.00 10.81
CA TYR A 121 -7.76 -8.24 10.39
C TYR A 121 -7.27 -9.03 11.61
N GLU A 122 -6.54 -8.41 12.54
CA GLU A 122 -6.03 -9.07 13.74
C GLU A 122 -7.16 -9.68 14.58
N TYR A 123 -8.29 -8.96 14.70
CA TYR A 123 -9.46 -9.48 15.39
C TYR A 123 -10.05 -10.71 14.69
N GLN A 124 -10.23 -10.65 13.37
CA GLN A 124 -10.83 -11.73 12.59
C GLN A 124 -9.90 -12.94 12.49
N ASP A 125 -8.59 -12.73 12.41
CA ASP A 125 -7.59 -13.81 12.45
C ASP A 125 -7.58 -14.50 13.82
N ALA A 126 -7.62 -13.74 14.92
CA ALA A 126 -7.76 -14.31 16.25
C ALA A 126 -9.07 -15.10 16.39
N ARG A 127 -10.17 -14.63 15.79
CA ARG A 127 -11.46 -15.33 15.74
C ARG A 127 -11.36 -16.64 14.95
N LEU A 128 -10.78 -16.62 13.76
CA LEU A 128 -10.50 -17.81 12.95
C LEU A 128 -9.70 -18.84 13.74
N ASN A 129 -8.58 -18.43 14.33
CA ASN A 129 -7.69 -19.32 15.07
C ASN A 129 -8.34 -19.95 16.31
N ARG A 130 -9.26 -19.23 16.99
CA ARG A 130 -10.08 -19.81 18.07
C ARG A 130 -11.02 -20.90 17.55
N ALA A 131 -11.73 -20.64 16.45
CA ALA A 131 -12.64 -21.62 15.84
C ALA A 131 -11.87 -22.86 15.34
N TYR A 132 -10.75 -22.65 14.65
CA TYR A 132 -9.85 -23.70 14.21
C TYR A 132 -9.35 -24.58 15.38
N SER A 133 -8.88 -23.96 16.47
CA SER A 133 -8.41 -24.69 17.65
C SER A 133 -9.52 -25.53 18.29
N ARG A 134 -10.72 -24.95 18.45
CA ARG A 134 -11.91 -25.66 18.95
C ARG A 134 -12.24 -26.88 18.10
N LEU A 135 -12.19 -26.76 16.78
CA LEU A 135 -12.43 -27.89 15.88
C LEU A 135 -11.36 -28.96 16.07
N LEU A 136 -10.08 -28.59 16.09
CA LEU A 136 -9.01 -29.56 16.30
C LEU A 136 -9.22 -30.35 17.60
N ASP A 137 -9.59 -29.73 18.71
CA ASP A 137 -9.73 -30.44 20.00
C ASP A 137 -10.75 -31.60 19.97
N ASN A 138 -11.75 -31.52 19.09
CA ASN A 138 -12.85 -32.48 19.01
C ASN A 138 -12.70 -33.51 17.86
N LEU A 139 -11.67 -33.37 17.02
CA LEU A 139 -11.49 -34.20 15.82
C LEU A 139 -10.57 -35.42 16.08
N SER A 140 -10.83 -36.49 15.31
CA SER A 140 -9.94 -37.64 15.24
C SER A 140 -8.58 -37.25 14.64
N ALA A 141 -7.55 -38.10 14.77
CA ALA A 141 -6.23 -37.81 14.20
C ALA A 141 -6.28 -37.62 12.66
N GLY A 142 -7.10 -38.42 11.97
CA GLY A 142 -7.31 -38.30 10.52
C GLY A 142 -7.98 -36.98 10.15
N ASP A 143 -9.05 -36.62 10.84
CA ASP A 143 -9.79 -35.40 10.55
C ASP A 143 -9.00 -34.14 10.92
N LYS A 144 -8.17 -34.19 11.96
CA LYS A 144 -7.19 -33.14 12.28
C LYS A 144 -6.22 -32.91 11.13
N ALA A 145 -5.70 -33.98 10.52
CA ALA A 145 -4.79 -33.87 9.39
C ALA A 145 -5.51 -33.29 8.15
N ALA A 146 -6.76 -33.69 7.92
CA ALA A 146 -7.60 -33.15 6.85
C ALA A 146 -7.86 -31.64 7.04
N LEU A 147 -8.32 -31.22 8.23
CA LEU A 147 -8.59 -29.80 8.51
C LEU A 147 -7.32 -28.94 8.39
N LYS A 148 -6.18 -29.43 8.87
CA LYS A 148 -4.88 -28.77 8.70
C LYS A 148 -4.52 -28.55 7.23
N GLN A 149 -4.79 -29.54 6.37
CA GLN A 149 -4.52 -29.42 4.94
C GLN A 149 -5.49 -28.43 4.30
N GLU A 150 -6.77 -28.48 4.70
CA GLU A 150 -7.78 -27.55 4.24
C GLU A 150 -7.42 -26.09 4.55
N GLU A 151 -7.01 -25.75 5.77
CA GLU A 151 -6.59 -24.38 6.11
C GLU A 151 -5.37 -23.94 5.29
N ARG A 152 -4.39 -24.82 5.06
CA ARG A 152 -3.22 -24.49 4.22
C ARG A 152 -3.61 -24.19 2.78
N ASP A 153 -4.55 -24.96 2.23
CA ASP A 153 -5.02 -24.75 0.87
C ASP A 153 -5.92 -23.51 0.78
N TRP A 154 -6.67 -23.21 1.83
CA TRP A 154 -7.39 -21.93 1.95
C TRP A 154 -6.43 -20.74 1.94
N ILE A 155 -5.35 -20.76 2.74
CA ILE A 155 -4.35 -19.67 2.76
C ILE A 155 -3.78 -19.43 1.35
N LYS A 156 -3.39 -20.49 0.63
CA LYS A 156 -2.88 -20.35 -0.74
C LYS A 156 -3.89 -19.71 -1.68
N LYS A 157 -5.17 -20.08 -1.57
CA LYS A 157 -6.25 -19.51 -2.40
C LYS A 157 -6.50 -18.05 -2.04
N ARG A 158 -6.51 -17.72 -0.75
CA ARG A 158 -6.62 -16.34 -0.27
C ARG A 158 -5.48 -15.50 -0.83
N ASP A 159 -4.24 -15.93 -0.65
CA ASP A 159 -3.07 -15.16 -1.06
C ASP A 159 -3.05 -14.97 -2.59
N ALA A 160 -3.41 -16.00 -3.36
CA ALA A 160 -3.53 -15.89 -4.81
C ALA A 160 -4.63 -14.93 -5.28
N LEU A 161 -5.73 -14.80 -4.52
CA LEU A 161 -6.80 -13.85 -4.82
C LEU A 161 -6.43 -12.43 -4.38
N CYS A 162 -5.82 -12.29 -3.21
CA CYS A 162 -5.62 -11.03 -2.54
C CYS A 162 -4.29 -10.36 -2.88
N GLN A 163 -3.27 -11.06 -3.39
CA GLN A 163 -2.02 -10.43 -3.82
C GLN A 163 -2.13 -10.05 -5.31
N SER A 164 -2.40 -8.79 -5.57
CA SER A 164 -2.61 -8.29 -6.94
C SER A 164 -1.31 -8.19 -7.76
N GLY A 165 -0.17 -8.01 -7.10
CA GLY A 165 1.16 -8.02 -7.73
C GLY A 165 1.35 -6.93 -8.80
N GLY A 166 0.77 -5.75 -8.62
CA GLY A 166 0.82 -4.64 -9.58
C GLY A 166 -0.34 -4.62 -10.59
N SER A 167 -1.23 -5.62 -10.57
CA SER A 167 -2.35 -5.69 -11.53
C SER A 167 -3.40 -4.60 -11.34
N LEU A 168 -3.38 -3.86 -10.22
CA LEU A 168 -4.27 -2.73 -9.93
C LEU A 168 -3.58 -1.38 -10.07
N GLY A 169 -2.37 -1.36 -10.66
CA GLY A 169 -1.59 -0.15 -10.88
C GLY A 169 -0.62 0.20 -9.74
N GLY A 170 -0.56 -0.63 -8.68
CA GLY A 170 0.38 -0.49 -7.58
C GLY A 170 0.10 0.67 -6.62
N GLY A 171 1.07 0.91 -5.73
CA GLY A 171 1.02 1.97 -4.73
C GLY A 171 -0.06 1.77 -3.66
N GLN A 172 -0.36 2.83 -2.94
CA GLN A 172 -1.21 2.79 -1.74
C GLN A 172 -2.65 2.30 -1.99
N ALA A 173 -3.22 2.56 -3.18
CA ALA A 173 -4.57 2.09 -3.49
C ALA A 173 -4.59 0.56 -3.65
N GLU A 174 -3.61 0.00 -4.34
CA GLU A 174 -3.46 -1.45 -4.47
C GLU A 174 -3.20 -2.12 -3.11
N GLU A 175 -2.33 -1.52 -2.28
CA GLU A 175 -2.06 -2.02 -0.93
C GLU A 175 -3.32 -2.06 -0.04
N LEU A 176 -4.18 -1.03 -0.13
CA LEU A 176 -5.44 -0.99 0.60
C LEU A 176 -6.43 -2.06 0.10
N GLU A 177 -6.53 -2.27 -1.21
CA GLU A 177 -7.41 -3.29 -1.80
C GLU A 177 -6.96 -4.71 -1.44
N ASP A 178 -5.65 -4.98 -1.52
CA ASP A 178 -5.08 -6.27 -1.17
C ASP A 178 -5.28 -6.56 0.34
N SER A 179 -5.03 -5.57 1.20
CA SER A 179 -5.32 -5.67 2.65
C SER A 179 -6.80 -5.91 2.95
N SER A 180 -7.70 -5.19 2.26
CA SER A 180 -9.15 -5.35 2.43
C SER A 180 -9.62 -6.74 2.01
N CYS A 181 -9.04 -7.30 0.93
CA CYS A 181 -9.30 -8.67 0.49
C CYS A 181 -8.89 -9.69 1.57
N GLU A 182 -7.70 -9.57 2.13
CA GLU A 182 -7.20 -10.48 3.17
C GLU A 182 -8.08 -10.46 4.43
N LEU A 183 -8.47 -9.26 4.85
CA LEU A 183 -9.40 -9.05 5.97
C LEU A 183 -10.76 -9.71 5.72
N ASN A 184 -11.37 -9.47 4.55
CA ASN A 184 -12.67 -10.05 4.23
C ASN A 184 -12.59 -11.57 4.11
N ALA A 185 -11.55 -12.10 3.46
CA ALA A 185 -11.34 -13.55 3.35
C ALA A 185 -11.20 -14.22 4.71
N THR A 186 -10.45 -13.58 5.62
CA THR A 186 -10.22 -14.07 6.98
C THR A 186 -11.50 -14.03 7.81
N ALA A 187 -12.28 -12.95 7.72
CA ALA A 187 -13.58 -12.85 8.37
C ALA A 187 -14.56 -13.92 7.87
N LYS A 188 -14.57 -14.18 6.56
CA LYS A 188 -15.40 -15.23 5.96
C LYS A 188 -15.00 -16.61 6.47
N ARG A 189 -13.69 -16.91 6.47
CA ARG A 189 -13.18 -18.20 6.94
C ARG A 189 -13.46 -18.43 8.41
N ALA A 190 -13.34 -17.39 9.24
CA ALA A 190 -13.73 -17.46 10.64
C ALA A 190 -15.19 -17.91 10.82
N GLU A 191 -16.12 -17.31 10.08
CA GLU A 191 -17.53 -17.70 10.08
C GLU A 191 -17.74 -19.16 9.62
N GLU A 192 -17.05 -19.58 8.54
CA GLU A 192 -17.15 -20.95 8.04
C GLU A 192 -16.71 -21.99 9.09
N LEU A 193 -15.62 -21.73 9.81
CA LEU A 193 -15.12 -22.62 10.86
C LEU A 193 -15.99 -22.57 12.11
N GLU A 194 -16.58 -21.42 12.44
CA GLU A 194 -17.49 -21.30 13.58
C GLU A 194 -18.78 -22.09 13.39
N ASN A 195 -19.23 -22.24 12.13
CA ASN A 195 -20.45 -22.97 11.75
C ASN A 195 -20.24 -24.47 11.51
N ARG A 196 -19.03 -24.99 11.78
CA ARG A 196 -18.73 -26.43 11.84
C ARG A 196 -18.87 -26.94 13.27
#